data_AF-A0A2K9ALZ0-F1
#
_entry.id   AF-A0A2K9ALZ0-F1
#
_cell.length_a   1.000
_cell.length_b   1.000
_cell.length_c   1.000
_cell.angle_alpha   90.00
_cell.angle_beta   90.00
_cell.angle_gamma   90.00
#
_symmetry.space_group_name_H-M   'P 1'
#
loop_
_entity.id
_entity.type
_entity.pdbx_description
1 polymer ?
#
loop_
_entity_poly.entity_id
_entity_poly.type
_entity_poly.pdbx_seq_one_letter_code
_entity_poly.pdbx_strand_id
1 'polypeptide(L)'
;MIKTNYSLMDYRKNKYEPLRKIIAEKEAQKIIDASSYLIKNKTLVEYYYILKQNIIVLENHLDSLQNKSEDKIDVFAEINRHTSNFLNSFYQYIEFFEYNFKDNFKTIKEKYYDNHFEYRLFYHLRIHATHHSLAISELQLKFLENAIKKSAQIDLTRLEKNSRLNKDFLSEIKEKTDKKVDLKSSMIKFKTMILDLHNDMVKEISGNIISSYKCLINNMDDYDNLQGEVFLERGEKPILSLFGTLTKFLSEFSIMFIYYEEIQQNTDKYLDSYKLFLELSKLYFVEEGVCCAPKNNL
;
A
#
# COMPACT_ATOMS: atom_id res chain seq x y z
N MET A 1 38.07 13.60 -22.06
CA MET A 1 36.95 13.02 -21.31
C MET A 1 37.20 13.21 -19.83
N ILE A 2 36.43 14.06 -19.15
CA ILE A 2 36.48 14.15 -17.69
C ILE A 2 35.82 12.86 -17.19
N LYS A 3 36.60 11.92 -16.64
CA LYS A 3 36.04 10.75 -15.97
C LYS A 3 35.12 11.26 -14.86
N THR A 4 33.83 11.00 -15.02
CA THR A 4 32.88 11.29 -13.97
C THR A 4 33.18 10.30 -12.85
N ASN A 5 33.86 10.76 -11.80
CA ASN A 5 34.20 9.89 -10.68
C ASN A 5 33.04 9.87 -9.68
N TYR A 6 32.61 8.66 -9.32
CA TYR A 6 31.70 8.42 -8.21
C TYR A 6 32.50 8.20 -6.93
N SER A 7 31.95 8.66 -5.81
CA SER A 7 32.55 8.42 -4.49
C SER A 7 31.50 8.22 -3.42
N LEU A 8 31.85 7.46 -2.39
CA LEU A 8 31.13 7.42 -1.12
C LEU A 8 31.79 8.39 -0.17
N MET A 9 30.98 9.27 0.42
CA MET A 9 31.42 10.31 1.33
C MET A 9 30.78 10.08 2.69
N ASP A 10 31.61 9.80 3.69
CA ASP A 10 31.17 9.49 5.05
C ASP A 10 31.37 10.69 5.99
N TYR A 11 30.27 11.27 6.44
CA TYR A 11 30.21 12.39 7.40
C TYR A 11 29.99 11.87 8.83
N ARG A 12 30.95 11.14 9.39
CA ARG A 12 30.96 10.84 10.84
C ARG A 12 31.26 12.11 11.64
N LYS A 13 30.37 12.46 12.59
CA LYS A 13 30.42 13.68 13.43
C LYS A 13 31.75 13.95 14.17
N ASN A 14 32.65 12.98 14.24
CA ASN A 14 33.89 13.04 15.04
C ASN A 14 35.19 12.98 14.22
N LYS A 15 35.15 13.02 12.88
CA LYS A 15 36.37 13.12 12.05
C LYS A 15 36.44 14.52 11.42
N TYR A 16 37.55 15.22 11.67
CA TYR A 16 37.83 16.56 11.15
C TYR A 16 37.87 16.63 9.60
N GLU A 17 38.00 15.48 8.94
CA GLU A 17 37.85 15.36 7.49
C GLU A 17 36.93 14.17 7.13
N PRO A 18 35.95 14.39 6.23
CA PRO A 18 35.09 13.34 5.73
C PRO A 18 35.88 12.33 4.89
N LEU A 19 35.63 11.04 5.10
CA LEU A 19 36.31 9.96 4.38
C LEU A 19 35.66 9.79 3.01
N ARG A 20 36.40 10.10 1.95
CA ARG A 20 35.96 9.92 0.56
C ARG A 20 36.59 8.69 -0.07
N LYS A 21 35.77 7.71 -0.45
CA LYS A 21 36.17 6.49 -1.15
C LYS A 21 35.71 6.56 -2.60
N ILE A 22 36.63 6.60 -3.55
CA ILE A 22 36.29 6.52 -4.98
C ILE A 22 35.78 5.10 -5.27
N ILE A 23 34.64 5.00 -5.94
CA ILE A 23 34.03 3.72 -6.32
C ILE A 23 33.87 3.61 -7.83
N ALA A 24 33.77 2.38 -8.32
CA ALA A 24 33.55 2.14 -9.75
C ALA A 24 32.13 2.54 -10.15
N GLU A 25 31.95 3.01 -11.40
CA GLU A 25 30.63 3.37 -11.95
C GLU A 25 29.61 2.23 -11.84
N LYS A 26 30.04 0.99 -12.09
CA LYS A 26 29.19 -0.21 -11.93
C LYS A 26 28.69 -0.40 -10.49
N GLU A 27 29.52 -0.06 -9.51
CA GLU A 27 29.17 -0.15 -8.08
C GLU A 27 28.22 1.00 -7.70
N ALA A 28 28.52 2.21 -8.15
CA ALA A 28 27.62 3.36 -7.98
C ALA A 28 26.23 3.09 -8.58
N GLN A 29 26.15 2.46 -9.75
CA GLN A 29 24.88 2.12 -10.38
C GLN A 29 24.09 1.12 -9.53
N LYS A 30 24.74 0.10 -8.94
CA LYS A 30 24.06 -0.84 -8.02
C LYS A 30 23.45 -0.12 -6.81
N ILE A 31 24.15 0.86 -6.25
CA ILE A 31 23.65 1.67 -5.13
C ILE A 31 22.43 2.48 -5.58
N ILE A 32 22.52 3.15 -6.74
CA ILE A 32 21.41 3.93 -7.32
C ILE A 32 20.18 3.06 -7.57
N ASP A 33 20.37 1.87 -8.15
CA ASP A 33 19.28 0.93 -8.45
C ASP A 33 18.64 0.42 -7.16
N ALA A 34 19.45 0.04 -6.16
CA ALA A 34 18.98 -0.40 -4.84
C ALA A 34 18.19 0.71 -4.13
N SER A 35 18.71 1.95 -4.11
CA SER A 35 18.03 3.09 -3.51
C SER A 35 16.71 3.39 -4.23
N SER A 36 16.71 3.36 -5.57
CA SER A 36 15.51 3.59 -6.37
C SER A 36 14.45 2.51 -6.11
N TYR A 37 14.88 1.26 -5.93
CA TYR A 37 13.98 0.16 -5.60
C TYR A 37 13.35 0.33 -4.22
N LEU A 38 14.12 0.73 -3.20
CA LEU A 38 13.58 1.01 -1.87
C LEU A 38 12.64 2.23 -1.86
N ILE A 39 12.98 3.31 -2.57
CA ILE A 39 12.11 4.49 -2.69
C ILE A 39 10.78 4.13 -3.37
N LYS A 40 10.83 3.32 -4.43
CA LYS A 40 9.63 2.81 -5.09
C LYS A 40 8.77 1.98 -4.12
N ASN A 41 9.38 1.09 -3.34
CA ASN A 41 8.64 0.31 -2.35
C ASN A 41 8.14 1.15 -1.17
N LYS A 42 8.79 2.26 -0.83
CA LYS A 42 8.24 3.25 0.11
C LYS A 42 6.89 3.79 -0.39
N THR A 43 6.82 4.18 -1.66
CA THR A 43 5.57 4.67 -2.27
C THR A 43 4.48 3.60 -2.30
N LEU A 44 4.83 2.32 -2.46
CA LEU A 44 3.88 1.22 -2.32
C LEU A 44 3.20 1.22 -0.94
N VAL A 45 4.01 1.39 0.11
CA VAL A 45 3.53 1.43 1.50
C VAL A 45 2.57 2.59 1.71
N GLU A 46 2.90 3.77 1.18
CA GLU A 46 2.05 4.97 1.25
C GLU A 46 0.68 4.72 0.58
N TYR A 47 0.66 4.14 -0.63
CA TYR A 47 -0.60 3.82 -1.31
C TYR A 47 -1.44 2.81 -0.55
N TYR A 48 -0.83 1.75 -0.02
CA TYR A 48 -1.56 0.76 0.77
C TYR A 48 -2.12 1.37 2.06
N TYR A 49 -1.34 2.23 2.73
CA TYR A 49 -1.80 2.92 3.93
C TYR A 49 -3.02 3.81 3.64
N ILE A 50 -2.97 4.62 2.57
CA ILE A 50 -4.10 5.47 2.16
C ILE A 50 -5.34 4.61 1.85
N LEU A 51 -5.17 3.51 1.11
CA LEU A 51 -6.26 2.58 0.82
C LEU A 51 -6.88 2.03 2.10
N LYS A 52 -6.05 1.56 3.04
CA LYS A 52 -6.49 1.04 4.34
C LYS A 52 -7.25 2.09 5.15
N GLN A 53 -6.76 3.32 5.22
CA GLN A 53 -7.45 4.41 5.93
C GLN A 53 -8.82 4.70 5.30
N ASN A 54 -8.91 4.71 3.97
CA ASN A 54 -10.20 4.90 3.28
C ASN A 54 -11.17 3.74 3.52
N ILE A 55 -10.67 2.49 3.62
CA ILE A 55 -11.49 1.34 4.02
C ILE A 55 -12.02 1.54 5.43
N ILE A 56 -11.17 1.85 6.41
CA ILE A 56 -11.57 2.06 7.81
C ILE A 56 -12.61 3.17 7.95
N VAL A 57 -12.38 4.31 7.30
CA VAL A 57 -13.32 5.45 7.32
C VAL A 57 -14.67 5.04 6.73
N LEU A 58 -14.68 4.32 5.61
CA LEU A 58 -15.90 3.83 4.99
C LEU A 58 -16.63 2.80 5.88
N GLU A 59 -15.90 1.84 6.46
CA GLU A 59 -16.45 0.84 7.39
C GLU A 59 -17.10 1.52 8.60
N ASN A 60 -16.39 2.42 9.28
CA ASN A 60 -16.91 3.17 10.42
C ASN A 60 -18.17 3.96 10.04
N HIS A 61 -18.18 4.56 8.85
CA HIS A 61 -19.36 5.27 8.36
C HIS A 61 -20.54 4.32 8.13
N LEU A 62 -20.31 3.16 7.52
CA LEU A 62 -21.32 2.13 7.27
C LEU A 62 -21.88 1.55 8.58
N ASP A 63 -21.05 1.38 9.60
CA ASP A 63 -21.46 0.93 10.93
C ASP A 63 -22.34 1.96 11.63
N SER A 64 -22.00 3.24 11.50
CA SER A 64 -22.77 4.34 12.09
C SER A 64 -24.16 4.52 11.47
N LEU A 65 -24.46 3.89 10.32
CA LEU A 65 -25.72 4.12 9.60
C LEU A 65 -26.97 3.79 10.42
N GLN A 66 -26.91 2.81 11.31
CA GLN A 66 -28.06 2.48 12.15
C GLN A 66 -28.43 3.62 13.12
N ASN A 67 -27.44 4.43 13.50
CA ASN A 67 -27.57 5.45 14.54
C ASN A 67 -27.91 6.85 13.98
N LYS A 68 -27.90 7.04 12.65
CA LYS A 68 -28.16 8.36 12.04
C LYS A 68 -29.66 8.62 11.90
N SER A 69 -30.08 9.81 12.34
CA SER A 69 -31.42 10.36 12.09
C SER A 69 -31.65 10.63 10.59
N GLU A 70 -32.90 10.87 10.22
CA GLU A 70 -33.50 10.69 8.89
C GLU A 70 -33.01 11.60 7.74
N ASP A 71 -31.92 12.36 7.88
CA ASP A 71 -31.36 13.17 6.80
C ASP A 71 -30.67 12.31 5.74
N LYS A 72 -31.52 11.70 4.91
CA LYS A 72 -31.14 10.76 3.86
C LYS A 72 -30.13 11.35 2.89
N ILE A 73 -30.17 12.66 2.64
CA ILE A 73 -29.32 13.29 1.61
C ILE A 73 -27.87 13.44 2.05
N ASP A 74 -27.61 13.92 3.27
CA ASP A 74 -26.24 14.10 3.77
C ASP A 74 -25.57 12.74 4.00
N VAL A 75 -26.32 11.78 4.56
CA VAL A 75 -25.84 10.40 4.73
C VAL A 75 -25.52 9.77 3.38
N PHE A 76 -26.38 9.96 2.38
CA PHE A 76 -26.16 9.43 1.03
C PHE A 76 -24.95 10.08 0.34
N ALA A 77 -24.79 11.39 0.47
CA ALA A 77 -23.65 12.14 -0.07
C ALA A 77 -22.33 11.68 0.56
N GLU A 78 -22.30 11.54 1.88
CA GLU A 78 -21.13 11.10 2.63
C GLU A 78 -20.71 9.67 2.30
N ILE A 79 -21.66 8.73 2.20
CA ILE A 79 -21.36 7.36 1.77
C ILE A 79 -20.74 7.36 0.37
N ASN A 80 -21.29 8.11 -0.58
CA ASN A 80 -20.75 8.19 -1.93
C ASN A 80 -19.36 8.85 -1.96
N ARG A 81 -19.12 9.85 -1.11
CA ARG A 81 -17.81 10.49 -0.94
C ARG A 81 -16.76 9.49 -0.44
N HIS A 82 -17.06 8.79 0.66
CA HIS A 82 -16.17 7.78 1.22
C HIS A 82 -15.95 6.60 0.27
N THR A 83 -17.01 6.15 -0.42
CA THR A 83 -16.92 5.10 -1.45
C THR A 83 -16.02 5.55 -2.60
N SER A 84 -16.14 6.80 -3.06
CA SER A 84 -15.29 7.32 -4.15
C SER A 84 -13.82 7.42 -3.74
N ASN A 85 -13.53 7.88 -2.52
CA ASN A 85 -12.16 7.93 -2.00
C ASN A 85 -11.55 6.53 -1.93
N PHE A 86 -12.31 5.56 -1.40
CA PHE A 86 -11.94 4.15 -1.39
C PHE A 86 -11.63 3.65 -2.81
N LEU A 87 -12.56 3.78 -3.75
CA LEU A 87 -12.41 3.30 -5.13
C LEU A 87 -11.19 3.92 -5.83
N ASN A 88 -10.94 5.21 -5.61
CA ASN A 88 -9.78 5.90 -6.17
C ASN A 88 -8.47 5.40 -5.57
N SER A 89 -8.39 5.25 -4.25
CA SER A 89 -7.19 4.70 -3.60
C SER A 89 -6.93 3.24 -3.96
N PHE A 90 -7.99 2.43 -4.14
CA PHE A 90 -7.86 1.06 -4.63
C PHE A 90 -7.28 1.04 -6.05
N TYR A 91 -7.82 1.89 -6.94
CA TYR A 91 -7.31 2.01 -8.30
C TYR A 91 -5.83 2.43 -8.33
N GLN A 92 -5.44 3.47 -7.58
CA GLN A 92 -4.05 3.93 -7.51
C GLN A 92 -3.12 2.83 -7.00
N TYR A 93 -3.54 2.08 -5.98
CA TYR A 93 -2.78 0.98 -5.42
C TYR A 93 -2.55 -0.15 -6.45
N ILE A 94 -3.58 -0.54 -7.20
CA ILE A 94 -3.45 -1.55 -8.26
C ILE A 94 -2.61 -1.04 -9.44
N GLU A 95 -2.87 0.18 -9.92
CA GLU A 95 -2.15 0.80 -11.03
C GLU A 95 -0.66 0.94 -10.72
N PHE A 96 -0.32 1.22 -9.46
CA PHE A 96 1.06 1.27 -9.00
C PHE A 96 1.80 -0.05 -9.23
N PHE A 97 1.16 -1.19 -8.92
CA PHE A 97 1.74 -2.50 -9.20
C PHE A 97 1.84 -2.79 -10.70
N GLU A 98 0.78 -2.48 -11.47
CA GLU A 98 0.77 -2.71 -12.92
C GLU A 98 1.88 -1.94 -13.64
N TYR A 99 2.20 -0.74 -13.16
CA TYR A 99 3.26 0.09 -13.72
C TYR A 99 4.65 -0.32 -13.24
N ASN A 100 4.83 -0.55 -11.93
CA ASN A 100 6.15 -0.69 -11.32
C ASN A 100 6.64 -2.13 -11.16
N PHE A 101 5.72 -3.09 -11.10
CA PHE A 101 5.95 -4.49 -10.78
C PHE A 101 5.18 -5.41 -11.73
N LYS A 102 5.02 -4.99 -13.00
CA LYS A 102 4.17 -5.64 -14.00
C LYS A 102 4.33 -7.17 -14.04
N ASP A 103 5.57 -7.65 -14.11
CA ASP A 103 5.86 -9.08 -14.25
C ASP A 103 5.56 -9.85 -12.96
N ASN A 104 5.93 -9.28 -11.80
CA ASN A 104 5.61 -9.85 -10.49
C ASN A 104 4.11 -9.86 -10.21
N PHE A 105 3.41 -8.79 -10.60
CA PHE A 105 2.00 -8.61 -10.27
C PHE A 105 1.07 -9.40 -11.18
N LYS A 106 1.46 -9.73 -12.42
CA LYS A 106 0.57 -10.35 -13.41
C LYS A 106 -0.16 -11.58 -12.85
N THR A 107 0.59 -12.57 -12.37
CA THR A 107 0.03 -13.84 -11.86
C THR A 107 -0.80 -13.63 -10.60
N ILE A 108 -0.35 -12.74 -9.72
CA ILE A 108 -1.06 -12.39 -8.48
C ILE A 108 -2.39 -11.72 -8.82
N LYS A 109 -2.38 -10.73 -9.71
CA LYS A 109 -3.58 -10.05 -10.20
C LYS A 109 -4.58 -11.03 -10.79
N GLU A 110 -4.13 -11.95 -11.66
CA GLU A 110 -5.01 -12.98 -12.26
C GLU A 110 -5.67 -13.84 -11.17
N LYS A 111 -4.90 -14.35 -10.21
CA LYS A 111 -5.42 -15.10 -9.05
C LYS A 111 -6.55 -14.33 -8.33
N TYR A 112 -6.35 -13.05 -8.04
CA TYR A 112 -7.35 -12.26 -7.31
C TYR A 112 -8.53 -11.84 -8.18
N TYR A 113 -8.26 -11.46 -9.44
CA TYR A 113 -9.29 -11.08 -10.39
C TYR A 113 -10.24 -12.23 -10.67
N ASP A 114 -9.77 -13.46 -10.77
CA ASP A 114 -10.59 -14.62 -11.15
C ASP A 114 -11.39 -15.18 -9.95
N ASN A 115 -10.78 -15.21 -8.76
CA ASN A 115 -11.39 -15.87 -7.60
C ASN A 115 -12.25 -14.95 -6.73
N HIS A 116 -12.18 -13.63 -6.89
CA HIS A 116 -12.89 -12.69 -6.03
C HIS A 116 -13.82 -11.76 -6.81
N PHE A 117 -15.13 -11.96 -6.63
CA PHE A 117 -16.15 -11.08 -7.18
C PHE A 117 -15.96 -9.64 -6.70
N GLU A 118 -15.62 -9.43 -5.43
CA GLU A 118 -15.47 -8.10 -4.84
C GLU A 118 -14.32 -7.30 -5.48
N TYR A 119 -13.23 -7.96 -5.91
CA TYR A 119 -12.19 -7.31 -6.70
C TYR A 119 -12.77 -6.76 -8.01
N ARG A 120 -13.44 -7.62 -8.79
CA ARG A 120 -14.03 -7.24 -10.08
C ARG A 120 -15.11 -6.18 -9.90
N LEU A 121 -15.97 -6.34 -8.89
CA LEU A 121 -17.04 -5.42 -8.55
C LEU A 121 -16.49 -4.03 -8.30
N PHE A 122 -15.53 -3.85 -7.39
CA PHE A 122 -15.01 -2.53 -7.06
C PHE A 122 -14.17 -1.94 -8.19
N TYR A 123 -13.41 -2.76 -8.92
CA TYR A 123 -12.68 -2.31 -10.11
C TYR A 123 -13.63 -1.72 -11.17
N HIS A 124 -14.73 -2.41 -11.47
CA HIS A 124 -15.73 -1.96 -12.44
C HIS A 124 -16.65 -0.85 -11.90
N LEU A 125 -16.92 -0.85 -10.59
CA LEU A 125 -17.68 0.21 -9.93
C LEU A 125 -16.94 1.56 -10.02
N ARG A 126 -15.61 1.57 -9.90
CA ARG A 126 -14.80 2.77 -10.15
C ARG A 126 -15.01 3.31 -11.55
N ILE A 127 -14.96 2.46 -12.59
CA ILE A 127 -15.16 2.89 -13.98
C ILE A 127 -16.56 3.50 -14.15
N HIS A 128 -17.59 2.89 -13.54
CA HIS A 128 -18.93 3.46 -13.53
C HIS A 128 -19.00 4.81 -12.81
N ALA A 129 -18.40 4.90 -11.62
CA ALA A 129 -18.34 6.12 -10.80
C ALA A 129 -17.69 7.29 -11.54
N THR A 130 -16.60 7.03 -12.26
CA THR A 130 -15.86 8.06 -13.00
C THR A 130 -16.58 8.56 -14.25
N HIS A 131 -17.35 7.71 -14.93
CA HIS A 131 -17.83 8.02 -16.29
C HIS A 131 -19.35 8.08 -16.45
N HIS A 132 -20.14 7.57 -15.50
CA HIS A 132 -21.58 7.43 -15.67
C HIS A 132 -22.40 7.98 -14.50
N SER A 133 -22.20 7.48 -13.28
CA SER A 133 -23.02 7.91 -12.15
C SER A 133 -22.43 7.51 -10.81
N LEU A 134 -23.03 8.00 -9.73
CA LEU A 134 -22.67 7.67 -8.35
C LEU A 134 -22.60 6.15 -8.11
N ALA A 135 -21.59 5.73 -7.37
CA ALA A 135 -21.32 4.33 -7.04
C ALA A 135 -22.47 3.70 -6.22
N ILE A 136 -22.98 4.44 -5.24
CA ILE A 136 -24.11 4.03 -4.41
C ILE A 136 -25.35 4.74 -4.92
N SER A 137 -26.36 3.95 -5.29
CA SER A 137 -27.59 4.44 -5.91
C SER A 137 -28.73 4.62 -4.92
N GLU A 138 -28.73 3.89 -3.82
CA GLU A 138 -29.81 3.91 -2.85
C GLU A 138 -29.34 3.52 -1.45
N LEU A 139 -30.08 4.03 -0.46
CA LEU A 139 -30.05 3.55 0.91
C LEU A 139 -31.31 2.72 1.15
N GLN A 140 -31.13 1.44 1.44
CA GLN A 140 -32.24 0.53 1.71
C GLN A 140 -32.57 0.55 3.21
N LEU A 141 -33.86 0.71 3.51
CA LEU A 141 -34.44 0.54 4.84
C LEU A 141 -35.22 -0.77 4.85
N LYS A 142 -34.78 -1.74 5.65
CA LYS A 142 -35.48 -3.00 5.86
C LYS A 142 -36.06 -3.03 7.26
N PHE A 143 -37.38 -3.14 7.36
CA PHE A 143 -38.08 -3.34 8.63
C PHE A 143 -38.01 -4.82 9.01
N LEU A 144 -37.43 -5.10 10.17
CA LEU A 144 -37.37 -6.40 10.84
C LEU A 144 -38.29 -6.35 12.06
N GLU A 145 -38.72 -7.51 12.58
CA GLU A 145 -39.70 -7.59 13.67
C GLU A 145 -39.40 -6.66 14.86
N ASN A 146 -38.13 -6.48 15.21
CA ASN A 146 -37.70 -5.65 16.34
C ASN A 146 -36.66 -4.56 15.97
N ALA A 147 -36.41 -4.32 14.68
CA ALA A 147 -35.34 -3.40 14.27
C ALA A 147 -35.55 -2.82 12.86
N ILE A 148 -34.98 -1.64 12.59
CA ILE A 148 -34.82 -1.12 11.24
C ILE A 148 -33.37 -1.34 10.85
N LYS A 149 -33.13 -2.07 9.75
CA LYS A 149 -31.80 -2.21 9.16
C LYS A 149 -31.64 -1.22 8.01
N LYS A 150 -30.75 -0.24 8.19
CA LYS A 150 -30.29 0.65 7.10
C LYS A 150 -29.08 0.05 6.40
N SER A 151 -29.00 0.15 5.08
CA SER A 151 -27.86 -0.37 4.30
C SER A 151 -27.63 0.42 3.02
N ALA A 152 -26.37 0.56 2.63
CA ALA A 152 -25.98 1.17 1.36
C ALA A 152 -25.89 0.08 0.28
N GLN A 153 -26.58 0.28 -0.84
CA GLN A 153 -26.69 -0.73 -1.90
C GLN A 153 -25.98 -0.28 -3.18
N ILE A 154 -25.25 -1.22 -3.77
CA ILE A 154 -24.75 -1.13 -5.15
C ILE A 154 -25.79 -1.80 -6.06
N ASP A 155 -26.27 -1.06 -7.05
CA ASP A 155 -27.23 -1.57 -8.03
C ASP A 155 -26.52 -2.09 -9.29
N LEU A 156 -26.49 -3.41 -9.43
CA LEU A 156 -25.84 -4.10 -10.55
C LEU A 156 -26.53 -3.79 -11.89
N THR A 157 -27.83 -3.49 -11.92
CA THR A 157 -28.54 -3.16 -13.17
C THR A 157 -28.03 -1.85 -13.79
N ARG A 158 -27.45 -0.96 -12.98
CA ARG A 158 -26.81 0.28 -13.45
C ARG A 158 -25.43 0.02 -14.05
N LEU A 159 -24.73 -0.99 -13.56
CA LEU A 159 -23.47 -1.46 -14.11
C LEU A 159 -23.69 -2.17 -15.46
N GLU A 160 -24.76 -2.96 -15.59
CA GLU A 160 -25.10 -3.68 -16.84
C GLU A 160 -25.23 -2.76 -18.07
N LYS A 161 -25.64 -1.50 -17.85
CA LYS A 161 -25.83 -0.50 -18.91
C LYS A 161 -24.53 0.20 -19.32
N ASN A 162 -23.42 -0.07 -18.64
CA ASN A 162 -22.14 0.58 -18.90
C ASN A 162 -21.34 -0.22 -19.93
N SER A 163 -21.30 0.28 -21.17
CA SER A 163 -20.58 -0.35 -22.28
C SER A 163 -19.05 -0.36 -22.13
N ARG A 164 -18.50 0.38 -21.14
CA ARG A 164 -17.07 0.40 -20.84
C ARG A 164 -16.62 -0.77 -19.95
N LEU A 165 -17.55 -1.55 -19.40
CA LEU A 165 -17.21 -2.67 -18.53
C LEU A 165 -16.81 -3.91 -19.35
N ASN A 166 -15.99 -4.75 -18.74
CA ASN A 166 -15.56 -6.01 -19.33
C ASN A 166 -16.78 -6.94 -19.57
N LYS A 167 -16.80 -7.64 -20.71
CA LYS A 167 -17.93 -8.48 -21.14
C LYS A 167 -18.18 -9.68 -20.23
N ASP A 168 -17.13 -10.26 -19.68
CA ASP A 168 -17.21 -11.43 -18.80
C ASP A 168 -17.81 -11.01 -17.45
N PHE A 169 -17.34 -9.89 -16.89
CA PHE A 169 -17.95 -9.30 -15.69
C PHE A 169 -19.42 -8.91 -15.92
N LEU A 170 -19.76 -8.32 -17.08
CA LEU A 170 -21.14 -8.01 -17.45
C LEU A 170 -22.01 -9.26 -17.53
N SER A 171 -21.47 -10.39 -17.99
CA SER A 171 -22.19 -11.66 -18.07
C SER A 171 -22.41 -12.24 -16.67
N GLU A 172 -21.37 -12.21 -15.83
CA GLU A 172 -21.45 -12.63 -14.42
C GLU A 172 -22.53 -11.87 -13.64
N ILE A 173 -22.58 -10.53 -13.75
CA ILE A 173 -23.62 -9.76 -13.03
C ILE A 173 -25.02 -10.01 -13.59
N LYS A 174 -25.16 -10.31 -14.89
CA LYS A 174 -26.46 -10.63 -15.52
C LYS A 174 -27.05 -11.92 -14.98
N GLU A 175 -26.21 -12.92 -14.72
CA GLU A 175 -26.61 -14.23 -14.18
C GLU A 175 -26.99 -14.18 -12.69
N LYS A 176 -26.60 -13.14 -11.95
CA LYS A 176 -27.00 -12.98 -10.55
C LYS A 176 -28.50 -12.72 -10.43
N THR A 177 -29.16 -13.49 -9.56
CA THR A 177 -30.58 -13.36 -9.23
C THR A 177 -30.86 -12.08 -8.44
N ASP A 178 -30.02 -11.76 -7.45
CA ASP A 178 -30.07 -10.50 -6.72
C ASP A 178 -29.22 -9.44 -7.43
N LYS A 179 -29.84 -8.29 -7.73
CA LYS A 179 -29.20 -7.15 -8.40
C LYS A 179 -28.78 -6.06 -7.42
N LYS A 180 -29.10 -6.19 -6.13
CA LYS A 180 -28.68 -5.26 -5.09
C LYS A 180 -27.61 -5.92 -4.24
N VAL A 181 -26.45 -5.27 -4.16
CA VAL A 181 -25.32 -5.76 -3.39
C VAL A 181 -25.09 -4.83 -2.20
N ASP A 182 -25.17 -5.39 -0.99
CA ASP A 182 -24.88 -4.68 0.24
C ASP A 182 -23.40 -4.28 0.29
N LEU A 183 -23.14 -2.97 0.37
CA LEU A 183 -21.78 -2.43 0.33
C LEU A 183 -20.96 -2.93 1.52
N LYS A 184 -21.53 -2.94 2.74
CA LYS A 184 -20.83 -3.37 3.96
C LYS A 184 -20.36 -4.82 3.85
N SER A 185 -21.24 -5.72 3.42
CA SER A 185 -20.91 -7.14 3.24
C SER A 185 -19.80 -7.34 2.20
N SER A 186 -19.81 -6.54 1.14
CA SER A 186 -18.77 -6.56 0.09
C SER A 186 -17.43 -6.00 0.60
N MET A 187 -17.46 -4.94 1.41
CA MET A 187 -16.27 -4.34 2.01
C MET A 187 -15.56 -5.31 2.96
N ILE A 188 -16.30 -6.07 3.77
CA ILE A 188 -15.71 -7.08 4.67
C ILE A 188 -14.89 -8.11 3.89
N LYS A 189 -15.47 -8.68 2.83
CA LYS A 189 -14.78 -9.66 1.98
C LYS A 189 -13.61 -9.04 1.22
N PHE A 190 -13.79 -7.82 0.72
CA PHE A 190 -12.72 -7.09 0.04
C PHE A 190 -11.54 -6.80 0.96
N LYS A 191 -11.79 -6.44 2.23
CA LYS A 191 -10.74 -6.15 3.22
C LYS A 191 -9.84 -7.37 3.46
N THR A 192 -10.43 -8.56 3.61
CA THR A 192 -9.67 -9.80 3.70
C THR A 192 -8.87 -10.06 2.42
N MET A 193 -9.52 -9.92 1.27
CA MET A 193 -8.90 -10.16 -0.04
C MET A 193 -7.73 -9.21 -0.32
N ILE A 194 -7.90 -7.90 -0.09
CA ILE A 194 -6.87 -6.90 -0.39
C ILE A 194 -5.66 -7.02 0.53
N LEU A 195 -5.90 -7.49 1.76
CA LEU A 195 -4.85 -7.86 2.67
C LEU A 195 -4.04 -9.04 2.13
N ASP A 196 -4.70 -10.11 1.73
CA ASP A 196 -4.01 -11.28 1.18
C ASP A 196 -3.23 -10.90 -0.09
N LEU A 197 -3.82 -10.09 -0.98
CA LEU A 197 -3.15 -9.57 -2.18
C LEU A 197 -1.90 -8.78 -1.82
N HIS A 198 -2.01 -7.89 -0.83
CA HIS A 198 -0.88 -7.12 -0.35
C HIS A 198 0.25 -8.03 0.15
N ASN A 199 -0.08 -9.07 0.91
CA ASN A 199 0.92 -10.00 1.45
C ASN A 199 1.58 -10.85 0.38
N ASP A 200 0.81 -11.35 -0.58
CA ASP A 200 1.34 -12.08 -1.73
C ASP A 200 2.32 -11.18 -2.50
N MET A 201 1.99 -9.89 -2.69
CA MET A 201 2.88 -8.94 -3.33
C MET A 201 4.14 -8.65 -2.52
N VAL A 202 4.03 -8.43 -1.20
CA VAL A 202 5.20 -8.20 -0.35
C VAL A 202 6.12 -9.41 -0.32
N LYS A 203 5.54 -10.61 -0.26
CA LYS A 203 6.30 -11.86 -0.35
C LYS A 203 7.08 -11.96 -1.66
N GLU A 204 6.41 -11.69 -2.77
CA GLU A 204 7.00 -11.76 -4.12
C GLU A 204 8.20 -10.80 -4.28
N ILE A 205 8.13 -9.60 -3.69
CA ILE A 205 9.18 -8.58 -3.82
C ILE A 205 10.19 -8.56 -2.67
N SER A 206 9.95 -9.31 -1.60
CA SER A 206 10.75 -9.32 -0.36
C SER A 206 12.24 -9.55 -0.60
N GLY A 207 12.61 -10.54 -1.43
CA GLY A 207 14.01 -10.86 -1.73
C GLY A 207 14.76 -9.69 -2.36
N ASN A 208 14.09 -8.91 -3.22
CA ASN A 208 14.68 -7.73 -3.85
C ASN A 208 14.78 -6.55 -2.87
N ILE A 209 13.80 -6.41 -1.97
CA ILE A 209 13.87 -5.41 -0.89
C ILE A 209 15.09 -5.72 0.01
N ILE A 210 15.21 -6.95 0.50
CA ILE A 210 16.31 -7.39 1.37
C ILE A 210 17.66 -7.20 0.67
N SER A 211 17.77 -7.60 -0.60
CA SER A 211 19.00 -7.46 -1.38
C SER A 211 19.39 -5.99 -1.56
N SER A 212 18.42 -5.12 -1.83
CA SER A 212 18.63 -3.67 -1.96
C SER A 212 19.05 -3.07 -0.61
N TYR A 213 18.43 -3.50 0.48
CA TYR A 213 18.74 -3.06 1.84
C TYR A 213 20.19 -3.42 2.23
N LYS A 214 20.57 -4.69 2.03
CA LYS A 214 21.95 -5.18 2.25
C LYS A 214 22.96 -4.46 1.35
N CYS A 215 22.60 -4.16 0.10
CA CYS A 215 23.46 -3.40 -0.80
C CYS A 215 23.83 -2.04 -0.21
N LEU A 216 22.87 -1.30 0.35
CA LEU A 216 23.15 0.01 0.95
C LEU A 216 23.94 -0.14 2.27
N ILE A 217 23.57 -1.10 3.13
CA ILE A 217 24.29 -1.36 4.40
C ILE A 217 25.76 -1.69 4.15
N ASN A 218 26.06 -2.59 3.23
CA ASN A 218 27.44 -3.02 2.94
C ASN A 218 28.31 -1.89 2.36
N ASN A 219 27.71 -0.80 1.88
CA ASN A 219 28.40 0.38 1.37
C ASN A 219 28.52 1.50 2.42
N MET A 220 28.10 1.26 3.65
CA MET A 220 28.36 2.12 4.80
C MET A 220 29.42 1.42 5.68
N ASP A 221 30.69 1.80 5.52
CA ASP A 221 31.80 1.26 6.33
C ASP A 221 31.55 1.60 7.83
N ASP A 222 31.70 0.63 8.74
CA ASP A 222 31.39 0.72 10.19
C ASP A 222 29.91 1.01 10.54
N TYR A 223 29.00 0.17 10.05
CA TYR A 223 27.58 0.20 10.42
C TYR A 223 27.32 0.24 11.94
N ASP A 224 28.20 -0.37 12.74
CA ASP A 224 28.09 -0.46 14.20
C ASP A 224 28.15 0.91 14.92
N ASN A 225 28.60 1.98 14.24
CA ASN A 225 28.69 3.33 14.79
C ASN A 225 27.78 4.31 14.03
N LEU A 226 26.46 4.07 14.03
CA LEU A 226 25.32 4.79 13.39
C LEU A 226 25.23 6.34 13.58
N GLN A 227 26.35 7.05 13.66
CA GLN A 227 26.44 8.48 13.92
C GLN A 227 26.96 9.29 12.72
N GLY A 228 27.07 8.69 11.53
CA GLY A 228 27.50 9.37 10.30
C GLY A 228 26.56 9.14 9.12
N GLU A 229 26.39 10.17 8.30
CA GLU A 229 25.62 10.07 7.05
C GLU A 229 26.56 9.75 5.88
N VAL A 230 26.25 8.69 5.12
CA VAL A 230 27.02 8.29 3.93
C VAL A 230 26.28 8.73 2.67
N PHE A 231 26.94 9.53 1.84
CA PHE A 231 26.40 9.99 0.56
C PHE A 231 27.11 9.33 -0.62
N LEU A 232 26.35 8.98 -1.64
CA LEU A 232 26.92 8.79 -2.98
C LEU A 232 27.07 10.16 -3.63
N GLU A 233 28.26 10.46 -4.13
CA GLU A 233 28.58 11.68 -4.85
C GLU A 233 28.94 11.41 -6.30
N ARG A 234 28.67 12.39 -7.17
CA ARG A 234 29.16 12.44 -8.56
C ARG A 234 29.86 13.77 -8.78
N GLY A 235 31.18 13.73 -8.95
CA GLY A 235 31.98 14.95 -9.06
C GLY A 235 31.78 15.88 -7.85
N GLU A 236 31.89 15.32 -6.64
CA GLU A 236 31.78 16.03 -5.35
C GLU A 236 30.40 16.61 -5.03
N LYS A 237 29.38 16.29 -5.83
CA LYS A 237 28.00 16.66 -5.55
C LYS A 237 27.25 15.46 -4.99
N PRO A 238 26.61 15.56 -3.82
CA PRO A 238 25.80 14.49 -3.29
C PRO A 238 24.61 14.22 -4.22
N ILE A 239 24.35 12.95 -4.49
CA ILE A 239 23.23 12.47 -5.31
C ILE A 239 22.19 11.81 -4.42
N LEU A 240 22.63 11.00 -3.45
CA LEU A 240 21.73 10.27 -2.56
C LEU A 240 22.39 10.04 -1.19
N SER A 241 21.57 10.02 -0.14
CA SER A 241 21.95 9.60 1.20
C SER A 241 21.58 8.13 1.38
N LEU A 242 22.57 7.27 1.64
CA LEU A 242 22.35 5.83 1.83
C LEU A 242 21.56 5.62 3.13
N PHE A 243 22.05 6.21 4.22
CA PHE A 243 21.38 6.19 5.52
C PHE A 243 19.97 6.76 5.44
N GLY A 244 19.81 7.96 4.88
CA GLY A 244 18.51 8.61 4.73
C GLY A 244 17.52 7.79 3.90
N THR A 245 17.98 7.03 2.91
CA THR A 245 17.13 6.12 2.14
C THR A 245 16.65 4.94 3.00
N LEU A 246 17.56 4.30 3.73
CA LEU A 246 17.26 3.16 4.60
C LEU A 246 16.32 3.55 5.75
N THR A 247 16.61 4.65 6.45
CA THR A 247 15.80 5.13 7.58
C THR A 247 14.39 5.50 7.12
N LYS A 248 14.26 6.23 6.00
CA LYS A 248 12.94 6.60 5.46
C LYS A 248 12.14 5.38 5.04
N PHE A 249 12.76 4.44 4.33
CA PHE A 249 12.07 3.21 3.94
C PHE A 249 11.62 2.40 5.17
N LEU A 250 12.51 2.15 6.13
CA LEU A 250 12.18 1.37 7.32
C LEU A 250 11.11 2.06 8.20
N SER A 251 11.20 3.37 8.38
CA SER A 251 10.19 4.17 9.10
C SER A 251 8.81 3.97 8.49
N GLU A 252 8.69 4.10 7.17
CA GLU A 252 7.40 4.01 6.48
C GLU A 252 6.90 2.56 6.47
N PHE A 253 7.79 1.60 6.24
CA PHE A 253 7.45 0.19 6.33
C PHE A 253 6.96 -0.18 7.74
N SER A 254 7.51 0.44 8.80
CA SER A 254 7.06 0.21 10.17
C SER A 254 5.61 0.66 10.42
N ILE A 255 5.14 1.71 9.73
CA ILE A 255 3.76 2.21 9.81
C ILE A 255 2.76 1.13 9.41
N MET A 256 3.13 0.24 8.50
CA MET A 256 2.28 -0.90 8.12
C MET A 256 1.90 -1.78 9.31
N PHE A 257 2.76 -1.87 10.33
CA PHE A 257 2.56 -2.70 11.53
C PHE A 257 1.95 -1.93 12.68
N ILE A 258 2.33 -0.66 12.88
CA ILE A 258 1.80 0.15 13.99
C ILE A 258 0.28 0.27 13.93
N TYR A 259 -0.30 0.36 12.73
CA TYR A 259 -1.75 0.46 12.54
C TYR A 259 -2.41 -0.90 12.28
N TYR A 260 -1.68 -2.00 12.46
CA TYR A 260 -2.17 -3.36 12.29
C TYR A 260 -2.56 -3.94 13.65
N GLU A 261 -3.70 -3.47 14.17
CA GLU A 261 -4.21 -3.82 15.51
C GLU A 261 -4.53 -5.33 15.69
N GLU A 262 -4.51 -6.14 14.63
CA GLU A 262 -4.84 -7.58 14.71
C GLU A 262 -3.65 -8.54 14.87
N ILE A 263 -2.39 -8.05 14.86
CA ILE A 263 -1.21 -8.93 15.05
C ILE A 263 -1.10 -9.46 16.50
N GLN A 264 -1.78 -8.86 17.47
CA GLN A 264 -1.68 -9.30 18.87
C GLN A 264 -2.46 -10.57 19.22
N GLN A 265 -3.29 -11.13 18.33
CA GLN A 265 -4.15 -12.28 18.68
C GLN A 265 -3.82 -13.61 17.98
N ASN A 266 -2.83 -13.67 17.07
CA ASN A 266 -2.40 -14.94 16.47
C ASN A 266 -0.90 -14.97 16.18
N THR A 267 -0.13 -15.44 17.16
CA THR A 267 1.34 -15.58 17.13
C THR A 267 1.87 -16.58 16.10
N ASP A 268 1.05 -17.50 15.60
CA ASP A 268 1.50 -18.55 14.65
C ASP A 268 1.43 -18.14 13.18
N LYS A 269 0.94 -16.93 12.87
CA LYS A 269 0.67 -16.49 11.49
C LYS A 269 1.25 -15.11 11.21
N TYR A 270 2.55 -14.96 11.42
CA TYR A 270 3.25 -13.75 10.98
C TYR A 270 3.07 -13.57 9.47
N LEU A 271 2.34 -12.51 9.12
CA LEU A 271 2.23 -11.95 7.79
C LEU A 271 3.63 -11.85 7.15
N ASP A 272 3.79 -12.18 5.87
CA ASP A 272 5.10 -12.09 5.21
C ASP A 272 5.68 -10.65 5.27
N SER A 273 4.81 -9.63 5.31
CA SER A 273 5.23 -8.25 5.59
C SER A 273 5.87 -8.08 6.96
N TYR A 274 5.33 -8.71 8.02
CA TYR A 274 5.89 -8.60 9.37
C TYR A 274 7.23 -9.32 9.48
N LYS A 275 7.36 -10.49 8.86
CA LYS A 275 8.64 -11.19 8.76
C LYS A 275 9.69 -10.34 8.06
N LEU A 276 9.31 -9.72 6.93
CA LEU A 276 10.18 -8.79 6.22
C LEU A 276 10.59 -7.61 7.11
N PHE A 277 9.67 -7.02 7.87
CA PHE A 277 10.00 -5.96 8.82
C PHE A 277 11.00 -6.40 9.88
N LEU A 278 10.78 -7.55 10.52
CA LEU A 278 11.72 -8.07 11.52
C LEU A 278 13.11 -8.28 10.93
N GLU A 279 13.19 -8.82 9.70
CA GLU A 279 14.47 -8.99 9.01
C GLU A 279 15.14 -7.65 8.71
N LEU A 280 14.39 -6.67 8.21
CA LEU A 280 14.92 -5.33 7.92
C LEU A 280 15.36 -4.60 9.19
N SER A 281 14.58 -4.68 10.27
CA SER A 281 14.98 -4.13 11.58
C SER A 281 16.22 -4.82 12.11
N LYS A 282 16.35 -6.14 11.98
CA LYS A 282 17.56 -6.86 12.39
C LYS A 282 18.79 -6.42 11.59
N LEU A 283 18.62 -6.26 10.27
CA LEU A 283 19.69 -5.73 9.43
C LEU A 283 20.06 -4.29 9.82
N TYR A 284 19.08 -3.49 10.25
CA TYR A 284 19.30 -2.08 10.55
C TYR A 284 19.76 -1.78 12.00
N PHE A 285 19.36 -2.57 12.99
CA PHE A 285 19.67 -2.30 14.39
C PHE A 285 20.57 -3.37 15.02
N VAL A 286 20.89 -4.44 14.30
CA VAL A 286 21.52 -5.65 14.85
C VAL A 286 20.63 -6.35 15.91
N GLU A 287 19.40 -5.85 16.12
CA GLU A 287 18.38 -6.36 17.04
C GLU A 287 17.02 -6.49 16.33
N GLU A 288 16.25 -7.53 16.65
CA GLU A 288 14.93 -7.78 16.06
C GLU A 288 13.85 -6.88 16.68
N GLY A 289 12.92 -6.39 15.86
CA GLY A 289 11.69 -5.72 16.36
C GLY A 289 11.85 -4.28 16.82
N VAL A 290 13.01 -3.65 16.62
CA VAL A 290 13.18 -2.22 16.93
C VAL A 290 12.44 -1.37 15.90
N CYS A 291 11.43 -0.63 16.36
CA CYS A 291 10.78 0.43 15.60
C CYS A 291 11.49 1.76 15.86
N CYS A 292 12.03 2.40 14.82
CA CYS A 292 12.17 3.86 14.85
C CYS A 292 10.76 4.45 14.76
N ALA A 293 10.07 4.61 15.90
CA ALA A 293 9.10 5.68 15.96
C ALA A 293 9.90 6.97 15.67
N PRO A 294 9.51 7.79 14.68
CA PRO A 294 10.01 9.15 14.63
C PRO A 294 9.77 9.72 16.03
N LYS A 295 10.82 10.17 16.73
CA LYS A 295 10.60 10.98 17.92
C LYS A 295 9.73 12.14 17.44
N ASN A 296 8.48 12.13 17.86
CA ASN A 296 7.51 13.18 17.58
C ASN A 296 8.16 14.52 17.92
N ASN A 297 8.52 15.29 16.90
CA ASN A 297 8.47 16.73 16.98
C ASN A 297 7.07 17.11 16.46
N LEU A 298 6.07 16.85 17.29
CA LEU A 298 4.79 17.57 17.26
C LEU A 298 4.92 18.76 18.21
#